data_AF-U9U828-F1
#
_entry.id   AF-U9U828-F1
#
_cell.length_a   1.000
_cell.length_b   1.000
_cell.length_c   1.000
_cell.angle_alpha   90.00
_cell.angle_beta   90.00
_cell.angle_gamma   90.00
#
_symmetry.space_group_name_H-M   'P 1'
#
loop_
_entity.id
_entity.type
_entity.pdbx_description
1 polymer ?
#
loop_
_entity_poly.entity_id
_entity_poly.type
_entity_poly.pdbx_seq_one_letter_code
_entity_poly.pdbx_strand_id
1 'polypeptide(L)'
;MLLCHCITSLRNKQITVAKSAIELNLANAEASVTGINMLSSMGLSVMYQIVCNNLQKIETEHKRSVHKYFSHNCQQLFVLNIDDYHDLHESCQPNAISLSRIAHMATLLINTSSNIAPISFFSINNYSVHNPNGIEAFIIKEV
;
A
#
# COMPACT_ATOMS: atom_id res chain seq x y z
N MET A 1 -7.70 -43.06 -15.96
CA MET A 1 -6.65 -42.58 -15.03
C MET A 1 -6.49 -41.05 -15.00
N LEU A 2 -6.50 -40.35 -16.14
CA LEU A 2 -6.30 -38.89 -16.19
C LEU A 2 -7.31 -38.09 -15.33
N LEU A 3 -8.59 -38.44 -15.39
CA LEU A 3 -9.66 -37.76 -14.63
C LEU A 3 -9.43 -37.83 -13.10
N CYS A 4 -9.07 -39.01 -12.58
CA CYS A 4 -8.79 -39.18 -11.15
C CYS A 4 -7.56 -38.37 -10.71
N HIS A 5 -6.56 -38.24 -11.58
CA HIS A 5 -5.37 -37.41 -11.31
C HIS A 5 -5.73 -35.92 -11.27
N CYS A 6 -6.58 -35.44 -12.20
CA CYS A 6 -7.06 -34.06 -12.17
C CYS A 6 -7.84 -33.76 -10.89
N ILE A 7 -8.74 -34.65 -10.47
CA ILE A 7 -9.56 -34.48 -9.26
C ILE A 7 -8.68 -34.46 -8.00
N THR A 8 -7.70 -35.35 -7.90
CA THR A 8 -6.76 -35.39 -6.76
C THR A 8 -5.86 -34.15 -6.73
N SER A 9 -5.38 -33.69 -7.88
CA SER A 9 -4.61 -32.44 -7.99
C SER A 9 -5.43 -31.21 -7.56
N LEU A 10 -6.68 -31.11 -8.00
CA LEU A 10 -7.61 -30.05 -7.58
C LEU A 10 -7.82 -30.06 -6.07
N ARG A 11 -8.08 -31.23 -5.49
CA ARG A 11 -8.24 -31.39 -4.04
C ARG A 11 -6.98 -30.95 -3.28
N ASN A 12 -5.79 -31.38 -3.74
CA ASN A 12 -4.53 -31.01 -3.12
C ASN A 12 -4.27 -29.50 -3.20
N LYS A 13 -4.62 -28.86 -4.33
CA LYS A 13 -4.55 -27.40 -4.48
C LYS A 13 -5.46 -26.69 -3.46
N GLN A 14 -6.70 -27.13 -3.32
CA GLN A 14 -7.65 -26.55 -2.34
C GLN A 14 -7.15 -26.70 -0.90
N ILE A 15 -6.65 -27.88 -0.53
CA ILE A 15 -6.07 -28.13 0.80
C ILE A 15 -4.87 -27.21 1.05
N THR A 16 -4.00 -27.03 0.05
CA THR A 16 -2.81 -26.18 0.17
C THR A 16 -3.18 -24.71 0.36
N VAL A 17 -4.21 -24.24 -0.35
CA VAL A 17 -4.76 -22.88 -0.16
C VAL A 17 -5.31 -22.70 1.26
N ALA A 18 -6.09 -23.66 1.76
CA ALA A 18 -6.64 -23.62 3.12
C ALA A 18 -5.54 -23.58 4.19
N LYS A 19 -4.51 -24.42 4.07
CA LYS A 19 -3.35 -24.44 4.98
C LYS A 19 -2.60 -23.10 4.98
N SER A 20 -2.43 -22.50 3.80
CA SER A 20 -1.76 -21.20 3.66
C SER A 20 -2.57 -20.06 4.32
N ALA A 21 -3.91 -20.12 4.24
CA ALA A 21 -4.79 -19.15 4.89
C ALA A 21 -4.78 -19.27 6.43
N ILE A 22 -4.78 -20.49 6.96
CA ILE A 22 -4.62 -20.75 8.40
C ILE A 22 -3.31 -20.12 8.89
N GLU A 23 -2.22 -20.38 8.16
CA GLU A 23 -0.90 -19.91 8.54
C GLU A 23 -0.79 -18.38 8.48
N LEU A 24 -1.34 -17.75 7.45
CA LEU A 24 -1.40 -16.29 7.36
C LEU A 24 -2.15 -15.68 8.55
N ASN A 25 -3.26 -16.27 8.96
CA ASN A 25 -4.00 -15.81 10.14
C ASN A 25 -3.20 -15.97 11.43
N LEU A 26 -2.46 -17.06 11.59
CA LEU A 26 -1.59 -17.29 12.75
C LEU A 26 -0.45 -16.28 12.80
N ALA A 27 0.20 -16.03 11.66
CA ALA A 27 1.24 -15.01 11.54
C ALA A 27 0.69 -13.61 11.89
N ASN A 28 -0.52 -13.28 11.42
CA ASN A 28 -1.20 -12.01 11.77
C ASN A 28 -1.59 -11.92 13.24
N ALA A 29 -1.87 -13.06 13.89
CA ALA A 29 -2.12 -13.16 15.32
C ALA A 29 -0.82 -13.22 16.16
N GLU A 30 0.33 -12.89 15.55
CA GLU A 30 1.67 -12.90 16.17
C GLU A 30 2.05 -14.25 16.79
N ALA A 31 1.54 -15.35 16.22
CA ALA A 31 1.93 -16.69 16.66
C ALA A 31 3.45 -16.89 16.46
N SER A 32 4.08 -17.57 17.42
CA SER A 32 5.52 -17.83 17.34
C SER A 32 5.89 -18.65 16.10
N VAL A 33 7.01 -18.30 15.47
CA VAL A 33 7.58 -19.03 14.32
C VAL A 33 7.75 -20.52 14.63
N THR A 34 8.16 -20.86 15.86
CA THR A 34 8.30 -22.25 16.30
C THR A 34 6.95 -22.97 16.35
N GLY A 35 5.91 -22.35 16.89
CA GLY A 35 4.56 -22.92 16.96
C GLY A 35 3.95 -23.13 15.56
N ILE A 36 4.17 -22.17 14.67
CA ILE A 36 3.81 -22.26 13.25
C ILE A 36 4.49 -23.45 12.58
N ASN A 37 5.81 -23.57 12.73
CA ASN A 37 6.57 -24.65 12.10
C ASN A 37 6.19 -26.02 12.70
N MET A 38 5.80 -26.06 13.97
CA MET A 38 5.25 -27.26 14.61
C MET A 38 3.92 -27.67 13.97
N LEU A 39 2.97 -26.76 13.77
CA LEU A 39 1.71 -27.04 13.07
C LEU A 39 1.92 -27.47 11.62
N SER A 40 2.90 -26.89 10.93
CA SER A 40 3.31 -27.32 9.59
C SER A 40 3.85 -28.74 9.60
N SER A 41 4.68 -29.11 10.59
CA SER A 41 5.24 -30.46 10.72
C SER A 41 4.18 -31.52 11.01
N MET A 42 3.10 -31.14 11.71
CA MET A 42 1.91 -31.97 11.91
C MET A 42 1.01 -32.06 10.66
N GLY A 43 1.33 -31.33 9.59
CA GLY A 43 0.55 -31.30 8.37
C GLY A 43 -0.74 -30.48 8.45
N LEU A 44 -0.89 -29.63 9.47
CA LEU A 44 -2.07 -28.78 9.68
C LEU A 44 -1.97 -27.43 8.98
N SER A 45 -0.76 -26.90 8.81
CA SER A 45 -0.51 -25.62 8.13
C SER A 45 0.66 -25.71 7.14
N VAL A 46 1.21 -24.57 6.73
CA VAL A 46 2.44 -24.47 5.92
C VAL A 46 3.56 -23.85 6.75
N MET A 47 4.81 -24.03 6.33
CA MET A 47 5.97 -23.49 7.03
C MET A 47 5.93 -21.96 7.03
N TYR A 48 6.38 -21.32 8.12
CA TYR A 48 6.43 -19.85 8.25
C TYR A 48 7.11 -19.18 7.03
N GLN A 49 8.23 -19.76 6.58
CA GLN A 49 8.98 -19.24 5.44
C GLN A 49 8.16 -19.15 4.15
N ILE A 50 7.21 -20.08 3.92
CA ILE A 50 6.35 -20.07 2.74
C ILE A 50 5.43 -18.84 2.78
N VAL A 51 4.90 -18.50 3.95
CA VAL A 51 4.07 -17.30 4.13
C VAL A 51 4.89 -16.04 3.92
N CYS A 52 6.08 -15.93 4.51
CA CYS A 52 6.97 -14.79 4.28
C CYS A 52 7.28 -14.59 2.79
N ASN A 53 7.63 -15.67 2.08
CA ASN A 53 7.90 -15.62 0.65
C ASN A 53 6.68 -15.16 -0.16
N ASN A 54 5.47 -15.59 0.23
CA ASN A 54 4.23 -15.19 -0.43
C ASN A 54 3.90 -13.71 -0.15
N LEU A 55 4.08 -13.25 1.08
CA LEU A 55 3.90 -11.84 1.45
C LEU A 55 4.86 -10.94 0.68
N GLN A 56 6.13 -11.32 0.55
CA GLN A 56 7.10 -10.60 -0.28
C GLN A 56 6.68 -10.53 -1.76
N LYS A 57 6.13 -11.62 -2.31
CA LYS A 57 5.59 -11.61 -3.68
C LYS A 57 4.39 -10.67 -3.83
N ILE A 58 3.48 -10.68 -2.85
CA ILE A 58 2.32 -9.78 -2.84
C ILE A 58 2.78 -8.32 -2.74
N GLU A 59 3.72 -8.02 -1.86
CA GLU A 59 4.29 -6.68 -1.67
C GLU A 59 4.95 -6.18 -2.96
N THR A 60 5.80 -7.00 -3.59
CA THR A 60 6.48 -6.65 -4.83
C THR A 60 5.51 -6.42 -5.99
N GLU A 61 4.50 -7.29 -6.15
CA GLU A 61 3.44 -7.11 -7.15
C GLU A 61 2.58 -5.87 -6.86
N HIS A 62 2.24 -5.62 -5.60
CA HIS A 62 1.51 -4.42 -5.19
C HIS A 62 2.31 -3.17 -5.52
N LYS A 63 3.60 -3.11 -5.13
CA LYS A 63 4.51 -2.01 -5.46
C LYS A 63 4.60 -1.77 -6.97
N ARG A 64 4.71 -2.84 -7.76
CA ARG A 64 4.72 -2.77 -9.23
C ARG A 64 3.40 -2.22 -9.77
N SER A 65 2.26 -2.68 -9.25
CA SER A 65 0.93 -2.22 -9.65
C SER A 65 0.71 -0.74 -9.33
N VAL A 66 1.07 -0.32 -8.11
CA VAL A 66 1.04 1.08 -7.68
C VAL A 66 1.92 1.91 -8.59
N HIS A 67 3.18 1.53 -8.79
CA HIS A 67 4.08 2.25 -9.69
C HIS A 67 3.51 2.38 -11.11
N LYS A 68 2.95 1.29 -11.65
CA LYS A 68 2.28 1.32 -12.95
C LYS A 68 1.13 2.34 -12.95
N TYR A 69 0.28 2.33 -11.93
CA TYR A 69 -0.84 3.29 -11.82
C TYR A 69 -0.34 4.74 -11.81
N PHE A 70 0.67 5.06 -11.02
CA PHE A 70 1.27 6.41 -10.99
C PHE A 70 1.83 6.81 -12.35
N SER A 71 2.57 5.92 -13.02
CA SER A 71 3.13 6.21 -14.34
C SER A 71 2.07 6.42 -15.42
N HIS A 72 0.92 5.74 -15.34
CA HIS A 72 -0.17 5.91 -16.31
C HIS A 72 -0.99 7.19 -16.05
N ASN A 73 -1.08 7.63 -14.80
CA ASN A 73 -1.94 8.76 -14.40
C ASN A 73 -1.14 10.00 -13.98
N CYS A 74 0.17 10.06 -14.27
CA CYS A 74 1.06 11.10 -13.72
C CYS A 74 0.62 12.54 -14.01
N GLN A 75 -0.11 12.78 -15.11
CA GLN A 75 -0.65 14.09 -15.48
C GLN A 75 -2.01 14.41 -14.83
N GLN A 76 -2.67 13.41 -14.25
CA GLN A 76 -4.04 13.47 -13.72
C GLN A 76 -4.09 13.06 -12.24
N LEU A 77 -2.96 13.17 -11.54
CA LEU A 77 -2.81 12.67 -10.19
C LEU A 77 -2.29 13.77 -9.28
N PHE A 78 -3.06 14.10 -8.25
CA PHE A 78 -2.56 14.93 -7.16
C PHE A 78 -2.20 14.04 -5.97
N VAL A 79 -0.98 14.23 -5.46
CA VAL A 79 -0.48 13.62 -4.23
C VAL A 79 -0.40 14.72 -3.20
N LEU A 80 -1.21 14.61 -2.14
CA LEU A 80 -1.27 15.59 -1.07
C LEU A 80 -0.79 14.96 0.23
N ASN A 81 0.22 15.54 0.85
CA ASN A 81 0.66 15.15 2.19
C ASN A 81 0.04 16.14 3.19
N ILE A 82 -0.83 15.64 4.06
CA ILE A 82 -1.54 16.44 5.08
C ILE A 82 -0.95 16.05 6.44
N ASP A 83 -0.45 17.03 7.18
CA ASP A 83 0.35 16.85 8.40
C ASP A 83 -0.43 16.43 9.65
N ASP A 84 -1.75 16.26 9.50
CA ASP A 84 -2.68 16.07 10.60
C ASP A 84 -3.60 14.86 10.36
N TYR A 85 -2.98 13.70 10.14
CA TYR A 85 -3.67 12.43 9.98
C TYR A 85 -4.61 12.12 11.16
N HIS A 86 -4.21 12.49 12.38
CA HIS A 86 -5.00 12.20 13.57
C HIS A 86 -6.31 13.00 13.59
N ASP A 87 -6.30 14.28 13.26
CA ASP A 87 -7.52 15.10 13.19
C ASP A 87 -8.50 14.64 12.08
N LEU A 88 -8.03 13.88 11.08
CA LEU A 88 -8.88 13.30 10.02
C LEU A 88 -9.52 11.96 10.40
N HIS A 89 -8.87 11.17 11.26
CA HIS A 89 -9.25 9.78 11.53
C HIS A 89 -9.81 9.55 12.94
N GLU A 90 -9.48 10.40 13.91
CA GLU A 90 -9.92 10.27 15.30
C GLU A 90 -10.20 11.64 15.93
N SER A 91 -11.27 11.76 16.73
CA SER A 91 -11.54 12.99 17.48
C SER A 91 -10.52 13.16 18.61
N CYS A 92 -9.50 14.00 18.43
CA CYS A 92 -8.51 14.30 19.45
C CYS A 92 -8.64 15.74 19.98
N GLN A 93 -8.20 15.99 21.22
CA GLN A 93 -8.12 17.34 21.76
C GLN A 93 -6.83 17.99 21.25
N PRO A 94 -6.89 19.16 20.58
CA PRO A 94 -5.72 19.77 19.96
C PRO A 94 -4.65 20.03 21.02
N ASN A 95 -3.47 19.43 20.82
CA ASN A 95 -2.32 19.61 21.69
C ASN A 95 -1.25 20.43 20.94
N ALA A 96 -1.07 21.69 21.34
CA ALA A 96 -0.13 22.62 20.71
C ALA A 96 1.36 22.27 20.94
N ILE A 97 1.68 21.17 21.64
CA ILE A 97 3.05 20.81 22.04
C ILE A 97 3.67 19.75 21.12
N SER A 98 2.88 19.01 20.33
CA SER A 98 3.42 18.06 19.36
C SER A 98 3.88 18.79 18.10
N LEU A 99 5.21 18.94 17.94
CA LEU A 99 5.77 19.20 16.60
C LEU A 99 5.36 18.05 15.68
N SER A 100 4.90 18.39 14.49
CA SER A 100 4.53 17.39 13.52
C SER A 100 5.69 16.46 13.20
N ARG A 101 5.41 15.16 13.29
CA ARG A 101 6.32 14.08 12.96
C ARG A 101 5.84 13.50 11.65
N ILE A 102 6.75 12.99 10.82
CA ILE A 102 6.42 12.27 9.57
C ILE A 102 5.36 11.18 9.81
N ALA A 103 5.31 10.60 11.02
CA ALA A 103 4.30 9.62 11.44
C ALA A 103 2.85 10.16 11.51
N HIS A 104 2.65 11.49 11.47
CA HIS A 104 1.35 12.16 11.50
C HIS A 104 0.89 12.61 10.10
N MET A 105 1.62 12.29 9.04
CA MET A 105 1.25 12.66 7.68
C MET A 105 0.30 11.63 7.03
N ALA A 106 -0.82 12.12 6.51
CA ALA A 106 -1.71 11.40 5.61
C ALA A 106 -1.32 11.69 4.15
N THR A 107 -1.06 10.67 3.34
CA THR A 107 -0.94 10.84 1.89
C THR A 107 -2.29 10.56 1.22
N LEU A 108 -2.92 11.62 0.70
CA LEU A 108 -4.15 11.52 -0.09
C LEU A 108 -3.81 11.46 -1.59
N LEU A 109 -4.44 10.52 -2.29
CA LEU A 109 -4.31 10.35 -3.74
C LEU A 109 -5.61 10.76 -4.42
N ILE A 110 -5.60 11.87 -5.16
CA ILE A 110 -6.77 12.35 -5.90
C ILE A 110 -6.55 12.08 -7.38
N ASN A 111 -7.39 11.21 -7.95
CA ASN A 111 -7.46 10.98 -9.39
C ASN A 111 -8.37 12.03 -10.01
N THR A 112 -7.84 12.89 -10.87
CA THR A 112 -8.64 13.86 -11.61
C THR A 112 -9.17 13.25 -12.88
N SER A 113 -10.43 13.55 -13.21
CA SER A 113 -10.99 13.15 -14.49
C SER A 113 -10.22 13.81 -15.64
N SER A 114 -10.23 13.16 -16.80
CA SER A 114 -9.42 13.47 -17.98
C SER A 114 -9.61 14.87 -18.62
N ASN A 115 -10.36 15.77 -17.98
CA ASN A 115 -10.68 17.11 -18.47
C ASN A 115 -10.32 18.23 -17.50
N ILE A 116 -9.62 17.96 -16.39
CA ILE A 116 -9.16 19.03 -15.52
C ILE A 116 -7.91 19.64 -16.17
N ALA A 117 -8.05 20.89 -16.63
CA ALA A 117 -6.93 21.67 -17.12
C ALA A 117 -5.85 21.71 -16.03
N PRO A 118 -4.56 21.51 -16.37
CA PRO A 118 -3.49 21.66 -15.40
C PRO A 118 -3.61 23.02 -14.73
N ILE A 119 -3.43 23.07 -13.41
CA ILE A 119 -3.39 24.35 -12.70
C ILE A 119 -2.23 25.15 -13.31
N SER A 120 -2.57 26.25 -13.97
CA SER A 120 -1.57 27.09 -14.62
C SER A 120 -0.56 27.56 -13.58
N PHE A 121 0.72 27.40 -13.89
CA PHE A 121 1.82 27.88 -13.04
C PHE A 121 1.72 29.39 -12.80
N PHE A 122 1.11 30.11 -13.74
CA PHE A 122 0.83 31.53 -13.68
C PHE A 122 -0.67 31.81 -13.59
N SER A 123 -1.05 32.74 -12.72
CA SER A 123 -2.40 33.33 -12.69
C SER A 123 -2.70 34.12 -13.98
N ILE A 124 -3.96 34.48 -14.19
CA ILE A 124 -4.42 35.32 -15.32
C ILE A 124 -3.62 36.64 -15.42
N ASN A 125 -3.07 37.12 -14.31
CA ASN A 125 -2.27 38.34 -14.23
C ASN A 125 -0.75 38.08 -14.26
N ASN A 126 -0.30 36.90 -14.71
CA ASN A 126 1.11 36.49 -14.78
C ASN A 126 1.86 36.37 -13.44
N TYR A 127 1.15 36.42 -12.30
CA TYR A 127 1.77 36.08 -11.01
C TYR A 127 1.88 34.57 -10.87
N SER A 128 3.06 34.06 -10.48
CA SER A 128 3.20 32.65 -10.13
C SER A 128 2.24 32.30 -9.00
N VAL A 129 1.44 31.26 -9.21
CA VAL A 129 0.56 30.71 -8.16
C VAL A 129 1.39 29.93 -7.13
N HIS A 130 2.64 29.60 -7.48
CA HIS A 130 3.58 28.92 -6.61
C HIS A 130 4.12 29.88 -5.54
N ASN A 131 4.16 29.42 -4.28
CA ASN A 131 4.83 30.15 -3.21
C ASN A 131 6.35 29.90 -3.27
N PRO A 132 7.20 30.87 -3.65
CA PRO A 132 8.65 30.67 -3.77
C PRO A 132 9.32 30.30 -2.43
N ASN A 133 8.67 30.55 -1.29
CA ASN A 133 9.14 30.15 0.04
C ASN A 133 8.67 28.74 0.46
N GLY A 134 7.95 28.03 -0.42
CA GLY A 134 7.50 26.66 -0.18
C GLY A 134 8.66 25.65 -0.24
N ILE A 135 8.53 24.57 0.54
CA ILE A 135 9.46 23.44 0.50
C ILE A 135 9.42 22.85 -0.93
N GLU A 136 10.59 22.65 -1.53
CA GLU A 136 10.79 22.07 -2.88
C GLU A 136 10.40 22.93 -4.09
N ALA A 137 10.20 24.24 -3.92
CA ALA A 137 9.98 25.20 -5.01
C ALA A 137 10.97 25.07 -6.19
N PHE A 138 12.23 24.75 -5.86
CA PHE A 138 13.35 24.65 -6.79
C PHE A 138 13.35 23.36 -7.64
N ILE A 139 12.53 22.36 -7.30
CA ILE A 139 12.47 21.08 -8.01
C ILE A 139 11.49 21.14 -9.20
N ILE A 140 10.55 22.09 -9.17
CA ILE A 140 9.56 22.28 -10.23
C ILE A 140 10.23 22.97 -11.41
N LYS A 141 10.52 22.21 -12.48
CA LYS A 141 11.01 22.75 -13.74
C LYS A 141 9.83 23.32 -14.55
N GLU A 142 10.01 24.53 -15.07
CA GLU A 142 9.16 25.05 -16.15
C GLU A 142 9.20 24.09 -17.34
N VAL A 143 8.03 23.73 -17.87
CA VAL A 143 7.86 22.94 -19.10
C VAL A 143 7.72 23.89 -20.28
#